data_AF-A0A2E3BZ77-F1
#
_entry.id   AF-A0A2E3BZ77-F1
#
_cell.length_a   1.000
_cell.length_b   1.000
_cell.length_c   1.000
_cell.angle_alpha   90.00
_cell.angle_beta   90.00
_cell.angle_gamma   90.00
#
_symmetry.space_group_name_H-M   'P 1'
#
loop_
_entity.id
_entity.type
_entity.pdbx_description
1 polymer ?
#
loop_
_entity_poly.entity_id
_entity_poly.type
_entity_poly.pdbx_seq_one_letter_code
_entity_poly.pdbx_strand_id
1 'polypeptide(L)'
;MIEVYTDGACSSNGKNNANAGIGVYFGKNDPRNVSKTITGKQTNNTAELKAIYEVYRILKKEIKQGEEVTIYTDSIYALRCVTTYGKKQNENNWKKSIPNLELVKKIYKTFSKYPNVSFSHIKAHTNKKDKHSIGNYYADKLAVEAIQINS
;
A
#
# COMPACT_ATOMS: atom_id res chain seq x y z
N MET A 1 -18.26 0.23 -6.64
CA MET A 1 -17.13 -0.36 -5.89
C MET A 1 -15.88 -0.38 -6.76
N ILE A 2 -14.80 0.24 -6.28
CA ILE A 2 -13.47 0.28 -6.93
C ILE A 2 -12.57 -0.71 -6.19
N GLU A 3 -12.00 -1.67 -6.92
CA GLU A 3 -11.03 -2.62 -6.39
C GLU A 3 -9.63 -2.20 -6.83
N VAL A 4 -8.68 -2.18 -5.90
CA VAL A 4 -7.30 -1.79 -6.18
C VAL A 4 -6.33 -2.67 -5.42
N TYR A 5 -5.25 -3.06 -6.09
CA TYR A 5 -4.20 -3.91 -5.54
C TYR A 5 -2.96 -3.06 -5.31
N THR A 6 -2.33 -3.22 -4.16
CA THR A 6 -1.13 -2.48 -3.78
C THR A 6 -0.04 -3.42 -3.33
N ASP A 7 1.18 -3.11 -3.75
CA ASP A 7 2.38 -3.82 -3.31
C ASP A 7 3.55 -2.83 -3.17
N GLY A 8 4.49 -3.17 -2.30
CA GLY A 8 5.73 -2.44 -2.07
C GLY A 8 6.93 -3.36 -2.13
N ALA A 9 7.85 -3.07 -3.03
CA ALA A 9 9.09 -3.79 -3.18
C ALA A 9 10.28 -2.96 -2.69
N CYS A 10 11.33 -3.62 -2.22
CA CYS A 10 12.58 -2.98 -1.85
C CYS A 10 13.78 -3.85 -2.24
N SER A 11 14.59 -3.37 -3.17
CA SER A 11 15.90 -3.95 -3.47
C SER A 11 16.89 -3.62 -2.35
N SER A 12 17.78 -4.56 -2.04
CA SER A 12 18.83 -4.38 -1.02
C SER A 12 18.28 -3.90 0.35
N ASN A 13 17.07 -4.35 0.72
CA ASN A 13 16.38 -3.91 1.93
C ASN A 13 17.28 -3.95 3.18
N GLY A 14 17.41 -2.81 3.86
CA GLY A 14 18.27 -2.65 5.05
C GLY A 14 19.73 -2.29 4.75
N LYS A 15 20.13 -2.12 3.49
CA LYS A 15 21.46 -1.66 3.07
C LYS A 15 21.46 -0.20 2.61
N ASN A 16 22.64 0.41 2.53
CA ASN A 16 22.80 1.81 2.12
C ASN A 16 22.38 2.07 0.66
N ASN A 17 22.46 1.06 -0.21
CA ASN A 17 22.01 1.11 -1.60
C ASN A 17 20.59 0.57 -1.79
N ALA A 18 19.76 0.57 -0.72
CA ALA A 18 18.38 0.14 -0.82
C ALA A 18 17.60 1.08 -1.74
N ASN A 19 16.82 0.52 -2.65
CA ASN A 19 15.89 1.28 -3.49
C ASN A 19 14.53 0.60 -3.45
N ALA A 20 13.52 1.35 -3.06
CA ALA A 20 12.18 0.88 -2.83
C ALA A 20 11.18 1.52 -3.79
N GLY A 21 10.24 0.70 -4.26
CA GLY A 21 9.23 1.04 -5.25
C GLY A 21 7.85 0.62 -4.78
N ILE A 22 6.84 1.30 -5.31
CA ILE A 22 5.45 0.98 -5.07
C ILE A 22 4.75 0.64 -6.38
N GLY A 23 3.84 -0.32 -6.28
CA GLY A 23 2.94 -0.73 -7.33
C GLY A 23 1.51 -0.50 -6.90
N VAL A 24 0.72 0.14 -7.75
CA VAL A 24 -0.73 0.27 -7.59
C VAL A 24 -1.38 -0.20 -8.87
N TYR A 25 -2.25 -1.20 -8.77
CA TYR A 25 -2.91 -1.82 -9.91
C TYR A 25 -4.43 -1.80 -9.76
N PHE A 26 -5.09 -1.11 -10.68
CA PHE A 26 -6.55 -1.02 -10.81
C PHE A 26 -7.10 -2.01 -11.84
N GLY A 27 -6.30 -2.39 -12.83
CA GLY A 27 -6.72 -3.25 -13.92
C GLY A 27 -5.80 -3.14 -15.13
N LYS A 28 -5.99 -4.03 -16.11
CA LYS A 28 -5.18 -4.04 -17.32
C LYS A 28 -5.41 -2.74 -18.09
N ASN A 29 -4.31 -2.04 -18.44
CA ASN A 29 -4.32 -0.76 -19.15
C ASN A 29 -5.10 0.37 -18.45
N ASP A 30 -5.32 0.27 -17.14
CA ASP A 30 -5.93 1.37 -16.40
C ASP A 30 -4.92 2.52 -16.25
N PRO A 31 -5.26 3.77 -16.65
CA PRO A 31 -4.36 4.91 -16.57
C PRO A 31 -4.00 5.32 -15.14
N ARG A 32 -4.72 4.81 -14.13
CA ARG A 32 -4.46 5.04 -12.71
C ARG A 32 -3.41 4.08 -12.14
N ASN A 33 -2.95 3.09 -12.91
CA ASN A 33 -1.87 2.21 -12.48
C ASN A 33 -0.61 3.02 -12.20
N VAL A 34 0.08 2.71 -11.11
CA VAL A 34 1.29 3.43 -10.69
C VAL A 34 2.44 2.45 -10.50
N SER A 35 3.56 2.78 -11.10
CA SER A 35 4.88 2.23 -10.82
C SER A 35 5.81 3.40 -10.54
N LYS A 36 6.28 3.53 -9.29
CA LYS A 36 7.22 4.61 -8.93
C LYS A 36 8.08 4.29 -7.73
N THR A 37 9.26 4.90 -7.69
CA THR A 37 10.15 4.84 -6.53
C THR A 37 9.61 5.70 -5.39
N ILE A 38 9.95 5.32 -4.15
CA ILE A 38 9.62 6.11 -2.97
C ILE A 38 10.80 7.00 -2.58
N THR A 39 10.50 8.17 -2.02
CA THR A 39 11.50 9.02 -1.38
C THR A 39 11.68 8.70 0.10
N GLY A 40 12.79 9.10 0.72
CA GLY A 40 13.03 8.90 2.15
C GLY A 40 13.44 7.46 2.48
N LYS A 41 12.90 6.88 3.56
CA LYS A 41 13.31 5.56 4.07
C LYS A 41 13.02 4.44 3.05
N GLN A 42 14.08 3.84 2.52
CA GLN A 42 14.05 2.75 1.53
C GLN A 42 13.94 1.40 2.23
N THR A 43 12.73 1.01 2.61
CA THR A 43 12.45 -0.33 3.18
C THR A 43 11.16 -0.89 2.65
N ASN A 44 11.01 -2.22 2.66
CA ASN A 44 9.79 -2.88 2.19
C ASN A 44 8.55 -2.35 2.91
N ASN A 45 8.58 -2.32 4.24
CA ASN A 45 7.48 -1.83 5.06
C ASN A 45 7.10 -0.36 4.76
N THR A 46 8.07 0.49 4.41
CA THR A 46 7.79 1.88 4.02
C THR A 46 7.14 1.93 2.64
N ALA A 47 7.59 1.11 1.69
CA ALA A 47 6.99 1.00 0.36
C ALA A 47 5.53 0.56 0.45
N GLU A 48 5.26 -0.51 1.17
CA GLU A 48 3.92 -1.07 1.38
C GLU A 48 2.92 -0.03 1.92
N LEU A 49 3.32 0.69 2.98
CA LEU A 49 2.52 1.77 3.55
C LEU A 49 2.32 2.92 2.56
N LYS A 50 3.35 3.26 1.77
CA LYS A 50 3.25 4.32 0.76
C LYS A 50 2.40 3.91 -0.43
N ALA A 51 2.37 2.64 -0.81
CA ALA A 51 1.50 2.11 -1.86
C ALA A 51 0.03 2.33 -1.48
N ILE A 52 -0.34 1.97 -0.25
CA ILE A 52 -1.67 2.24 0.30
C ILE A 52 -1.99 3.74 0.32
N TYR A 53 -1.04 4.57 0.77
CA TYR A 53 -1.26 6.02 0.79
C TYR A 53 -1.42 6.61 -0.62
N GLU A 54 -0.76 6.04 -1.61
CA GLU A 54 -0.86 6.49 -3.00
C GLU A 54 -2.26 6.23 -3.57
N VAL A 55 -2.89 5.10 -3.22
CA VAL A 55 -4.30 4.85 -3.57
C VAL A 55 -5.21 5.98 -3.07
N TYR A 56 -5.04 6.41 -1.82
CA TYR A 56 -5.80 7.54 -1.29
C TYR A 56 -5.59 8.82 -2.10
N ARG A 57 -4.39 9.06 -2.60
CA ARG A 57 -4.10 10.25 -3.41
C ARG A 57 -4.78 10.19 -4.78
N ILE A 58 -4.76 9.03 -5.41
CA ILE A 58 -5.38 8.79 -6.73
C ILE A 58 -6.90 8.88 -6.60
N LEU A 59 -7.48 8.17 -5.65
CA LEU A 59 -8.93 8.06 -5.44
C LEU A 59 -9.50 9.13 -4.50
N LYS A 60 -8.76 10.22 -4.24
CA LYS A 60 -9.15 11.21 -3.23
C LYS A 60 -10.54 11.81 -3.51
N LYS A 61 -10.89 11.97 -4.79
CA LYS A 61 -12.16 12.57 -5.21
C LYS A 61 -13.30 11.57 -4.99
N GLU A 62 -13.13 10.34 -5.46
CA GLU A 62 -14.06 9.22 -5.38
C GLU A 62 -14.36 8.88 -3.91
N ILE A 63 -13.30 8.74 -3.09
CA ILE A 63 -13.42 8.47 -1.67
C ILE A 63 -14.23 9.57 -0.95
N LYS A 64 -14.01 10.84 -1.32
CA LYS A 64 -14.77 11.97 -0.75
C LYS A 64 -16.21 12.04 -1.24
N GLN A 65 -16.50 11.50 -2.42
CA GLN A 65 -17.85 11.39 -2.98
C GLN A 65 -18.63 10.21 -2.38
N GLY A 66 -17.98 9.37 -1.57
CA GLY A 66 -18.61 8.22 -0.92
C GLY A 66 -18.53 6.93 -1.73
N GLU A 67 -17.73 6.90 -2.80
CA GLU A 67 -17.53 5.67 -3.59
C GLU A 67 -16.89 4.58 -2.73
N GLU A 68 -17.42 3.37 -2.81
CA GLU A 68 -16.85 2.22 -2.11
C GLU A 68 -15.53 1.81 -2.74
N VAL A 69 -14.46 1.77 -1.94
CA VAL A 69 -13.11 1.39 -2.37
C VAL A 69 -12.61 0.23 -1.54
N THR A 70 -12.12 -0.82 -2.19
CA THR A 70 -11.50 -1.97 -1.53
C THR A 70 -10.03 -2.06 -1.94
N ILE A 71 -9.15 -1.88 -0.96
CA ILE A 71 -7.70 -1.94 -1.14
C ILE A 71 -7.21 -3.34 -0.73
N TYR A 72 -6.66 -4.07 -1.69
CA TYR A 72 -6.07 -5.38 -1.49
C TYR A 72 -4.55 -5.26 -1.35
N THR A 73 -4.00 -5.89 -0.32
CA THR A 73 -2.56 -5.96 -0.05
C THR A 73 -2.22 -7.35 0.50
N ASP A 74 -1.07 -7.88 0.14
CA ASP A 74 -0.51 -9.09 0.74
C ASP A 74 0.29 -8.82 2.02
N SER A 75 0.57 -7.56 2.30
CA SER A 75 1.26 -7.11 3.49
C SER A 75 0.34 -7.09 4.72
N ILE A 76 0.42 -8.15 5.52
CA ILE A 76 -0.26 -8.22 6.84
C ILE A 76 0.17 -7.04 7.72
N TYR A 77 1.45 -6.62 7.63
CA TYR A 77 1.96 -5.49 8.38
C TYR A 77 1.24 -4.18 7.99
N ALA A 78 1.15 -3.89 6.69
CA ALA A 78 0.50 -2.67 6.21
C ALA A 78 -1.00 -2.68 6.53
N LEU A 79 -1.68 -3.81 6.32
CA LEU A 79 -3.08 -3.99 6.69
C LEU A 79 -3.31 -3.73 8.19
N ARG A 80 -2.50 -4.32 9.07
CA ARG A 80 -2.62 -4.11 10.52
C ARG A 80 -2.39 -2.65 10.89
N CYS A 81 -1.40 -1.99 10.27
CA CYS A 81 -1.11 -0.58 10.50
C CYS A 81 -2.29 0.35 10.17
N VAL A 82 -3.07 0.04 9.14
CA VAL A 82 -4.25 0.84 8.74
C VAL A 82 -5.56 0.40 9.42
N THR A 83 -5.59 -0.78 10.04
CA THR A 83 -6.75 -1.33 10.73
C THR A 83 -6.54 -1.39 12.25
N THR A 84 -6.30 -2.59 12.78
CA THR A 84 -6.32 -2.90 14.22
C THR A 84 -5.13 -2.31 14.98
N TYR A 85 -3.93 -2.39 14.42
CA TYR A 85 -2.72 -1.88 15.06
C TYR A 85 -2.72 -0.35 15.06
N GLY A 86 -3.14 0.28 13.95
CA GLY A 86 -3.32 1.72 13.87
C GLY A 86 -4.34 2.24 14.87
N LYS A 87 -5.49 1.56 14.99
CA LYS A 87 -6.53 1.88 15.98
C LYS A 87 -5.99 1.83 17.40
N LYS A 88 -5.34 0.72 17.77
CA LYS A 88 -4.73 0.55 19.10
C LYS A 88 -3.71 1.63 19.40
N GLN A 89 -2.87 2.00 18.43
CA GLN A 89 -1.88 3.07 18.63
C GLN A 89 -2.54 4.45 18.76
N ASN A 90 -3.60 4.72 18.00
CA ASN A 90 -4.35 5.95 18.09
C ASN A 90 -5.04 6.12 19.45
N GLU A 91 -5.66 5.05 19.98
CA GLU A 91 -6.24 5.01 21.33
C GLU A 91 -5.18 5.21 22.42
N ASN A 92 -3.99 4.66 22.21
CA ASN A 92 -2.84 4.85 23.11
C ASN A 92 -2.09 6.17 22.90
N ASN A 93 -2.66 7.13 22.18
CA ASN A 93 -2.04 8.43 21.89
C ASN A 93 -0.65 8.32 21.25
N TRP A 94 -0.39 7.27 20.49
CA TRP A 94 0.87 7.03 19.80
C TRP A 94 2.10 7.00 20.73
N LYS A 95 1.90 6.60 22.01
CA LYS A 95 2.97 6.58 23.03
C LYS A 95 4.08 5.58 22.75
N LYS A 96 3.83 4.52 21.97
CA LYS A 96 4.84 3.52 21.64
C LYS A 96 5.59 3.92 20.37
N SER A 97 6.92 3.90 20.44
CA SER A 97 7.76 4.02 19.25
C SER A 97 7.58 2.77 18.38
N ILE A 98 7.02 2.96 17.18
CA ILE A 98 6.87 1.90 16.18
C ILE A 98 7.65 2.27 14.92
N PRO A 99 8.14 1.29 14.15
CA PRO A 99 8.69 1.56 12.83
C PRO A 99 7.67 2.31 11.98
N ASN A 100 8.12 3.38 11.31
CA ASN A 100 7.29 4.23 10.46
C ASN A 100 6.11 4.91 11.19
N LEU A 101 6.23 5.18 12.49
CA LEU A 101 5.20 5.79 13.34
C LEU A 101 4.44 6.94 12.66
N GLU A 102 5.15 7.97 12.19
CA GLU A 102 4.53 9.14 11.58
C GLU A 102 3.77 8.80 10.28
N LEU A 103 4.29 7.87 9.48
CA LEU A 103 3.63 7.41 8.26
C LEU A 103 2.37 6.62 8.60
N VAL A 104 2.44 5.66 9.53
CA VAL A 104 1.29 4.88 9.99
C VAL A 104 0.22 5.80 10.58
N LYS A 105 0.61 6.77 11.42
CA LYS A 105 -0.28 7.77 12.01
C LYS A 105 -0.99 8.61 10.97
N LYS A 106 -0.26 9.09 9.96
CA LYS A 106 -0.84 9.86 8.85
C LYS A 106 -1.83 9.04 8.04
N ILE A 107 -1.48 7.80 7.68
CA ILE A 107 -2.31 6.91 6.88
C ILE A 107 -3.58 6.55 7.66
N TYR A 108 -3.43 6.04 8.88
CA TYR A 108 -4.55 5.64 9.73
C TYR A 108 -5.54 6.78 9.94
N LYS A 109 -5.08 7.96 10.34
CA LYS A 109 -5.95 9.15 10.53
C LYS A 109 -6.62 9.64 9.24
N THR A 110 -6.05 9.32 8.08
CA THR A 110 -6.64 9.68 6.80
C THR A 110 -7.79 8.74 6.47
N PHE A 111 -7.54 7.43 6.52
CA PHE A 111 -8.55 6.41 6.19
C PHE A 111 -9.64 6.26 7.25
N SER A 112 -9.35 6.53 8.53
CA SER A 112 -10.34 6.50 9.60
C SER A 112 -11.49 7.50 9.41
N LYS A 113 -11.36 8.46 8.49
CA LYS A 113 -12.41 9.43 8.15
C LYS A 113 -13.38 8.92 7.08
N TYR A 114 -13.06 7.81 6.43
CA TYR A 114 -13.75 7.33 5.23
C TYR A 114 -14.22 5.88 5.45
N PRO A 115 -15.46 5.67 5.94
CA PRO A 115 -16.00 4.33 6.17
C PRO A 115 -16.23 3.55 4.87
N ASN A 116 -16.30 4.24 3.73
CA ASN A 116 -16.41 3.67 2.40
C ASN A 116 -15.10 3.04 1.88
N VAL A 117 -13.99 3.14 2.62
CA VAL A 117 -12.73 2.46 2.27
C VAL A 117 -12.55 1.22 3.14
N SER A 118 -12.47 0.07 2.48
CA SER A 118 -12.20 -1.22 3.10
C SER A 118 -10.80 -1.74 2.70
N PHE A 119 -10.24 -2.57 3.57
CA PHE A 119 -8.93 -3.19 3.35
C PHE A 119 -9.06 -4.69 3.46
N SER A 120 -8.45 -5.43 2.53
CA SER A 120 -8.48 -6.88 2.52
C SER A 120 -7.08 -7.45 2.33
N HIS A 121 -6.79 -8.51 3.11
CA HIS A 121 -5.56 -9.28 2.96
C HIS A 121 -5.73 -10.30 1.84
N ILE A 122 -4.75 -10.37 0.95
CA ILE A 122 -4.66 -11.44 -0.05
C ILE A 122 -3.38 -12.24 0.15
N LYS A 123 -3.39 -13.51 -0.24
CA LYS A 123 -2.19 -14.34 -0.13
C LYS A 123 -1.22 -13.96 -1.25
N ALA A 124 0.01 -13.65 -0.86
CA ALA A 124 1.11 -13.53 -1.81
C ALA A 124 1.34 -14.86 -2.54
N HIS A 125 1.71 -14.80 -3.82
CA HIS A 125 2.21 -15.94 -4.61
C HIS A 125 1.29 -17.16 -4.69
N THR A 126 -0.02 -16.98 -4.65
CA THR A 126 -0.95 -18.04 -5.07
C THR A 126 -0.85 -18.27 -6.58
N ASN A 127 -1.18 -19.48 -7.05
CA ASN A 127 -0.89 -20.06 -8.39
C ASN A 127 -1.44 -19.31 -9.63
N LYS A 128 -1.69 -17.99 -9.56
CA LYS A 128 -2.18 -17.10 -10.63
C LYS A 128 -3.52 -17.54 -11.26
N LYS A 129 -4.33 -18.29 -10.52
CA LYS A 129 -5.61 -18.82 -11.01
C LYS A 129 -6.79 -17.93 -10.66
N ASP A 130 -6.72 -17.17 -9.57
CA ASP A 130 -7.78 -16.27 -9.13
C ASP A 130 -7.45 -14.80 -9.42
N LYS A 131 -8.50 -13.97 -9.49
CA LYS A 131 -8.42 -12.53 -9.77
C LYS A 131 -7.48 -11.80 -8.82
N HIS A 132 -7.46 -12.18 -7.54
CA HIS A 132 -6.64 -11.53 -6.54
C HIS A 132 -5.16 -11.88 -6.71
N SER A 133 -4.84 -13.14 -7.02
CA SER A 133 -3.48 -13.56 -7.41
C SER A 133 -2.96 -12.77 -8.60
N ILE A 134 -3.80 -12.58 -9.63
CA ILE A 134 -3.43 -11.82 -10.82
C ILE A 134 -3.21 -10.34 -10.47
N GLY A 135 -4.12 -9.75 -9.67
CA GLY A 135 -4.00 -8.38 -9.20
C GLY A 135 -2.73 -8.13 -8.39
N ASN A 136 -2.43 -9.01 -7.42
CA ASN A 136 -1.19 -8.95 -6.64
C ASN A 136 0.04 -9.07 -7.53
N TYR A 137 0.03 -10.01 -8.48
CA TYR A 137 1.14 -10.21 -9.40
C TYR A 137 1.44 -8.95 -10.23
N TYR A 138 0.42 -8.23 -10.70
CA TYR A 138 0.65 -6.98 -11.43
C TYR A 138 1.06 -5.84 -10.50
N ALA A 139 0.56 -5.78 -9.26
CA ALA A 139 1.01 -4.80 -8.28
C ALA A 139 2.50 -5.02 -7.92
N ASP A 140 2.91 -6.26 -7.63
CA ASP A 140 4.31 -6.67 -7.41
C ASP A 140 5.18 -6.28 -8.60
N LYS A 141 4.75 -6.65 -9.81
CA LYS A 141 5.46 -6.32 -11.04
C LYS A 141 5.69 -4.82 -11.20
N LEU A 142 4.66 -4.00 -10.97
CA LEU A 142 4.79 -2.53 -11.01
C LEU A 142 5.76 -2.01 -9.93
N ALA A 143 5.73 -2.58 -8.72
CA ALA A 143 6.63 -2.19 -7.65
C ALA A 143 8.10 -2.53 -7.97
N VAL A 144 8.36 -3.70 -8.56
CA VAL A 144 9.70 -4.13 -8.97
C VAL A 144 10.19 -3.33 -10.18
N GLU A 145 9.34 -3.09 -11.18
CA GLU A 145 9.69 -2.27 -12.36
C GLU A 145 10.16 -0.88 -11.93
N ALA A 146 9.50 -0.26 -10.94
CA ALA A 146 9.88 1.05 -10.43
C ALA A 146 11.34 1.11 -9.94
N ILE A 147 11.79 0.04 -9.30
CA ILE A 147 13.13 -0.08 -8.74
C ILE A 147 14.16 -0.26 -9.87
N GLN A 148 13.85 -1.11 -10.85
CA GLN A 148 14.72 -1.42 -11.98
C GLN A 148 14.92 -0.24 -12.94
N ILE A 149 13.91 0.60 -13.13
CA ILE A 149 13.99 1.79 -14.00
C ILE A 149 15.03 2.81 -13.49
N ASN A 150 15.38 2.78 -12.20
CA ASN A 150 16.32 3.71 -11.57
C ASN A 150 17.62 3.03 -11.11
N SER A 151 17.93 1.83 -11.62
CA SER A 151 19.14 1.05 -11.30
C SER A 151 20.25 1.26 -12.31
#